data_AF-A0ABD1CNA1-F1
#
_entry.id   AF-A0ABD1CNA1-F1
#
_cell.length_a   1.000
_cell.length_b   1.000
_cell.length_c   1.000
_cell.angle_alpha   90.00
_cell.angle_beta   90.00
_cell.angle_gamma   90.00
#
_symmetry.space_group_name_H-M   'P 1'
#
loop_
_entity.id
_entity.type
_entity.pdbx_description
1 polymer ?
#
loop_
_entity_poly.entity_id
_entity_poly.type
_entity_poly.pdbx_seq_one_letter_code
_entity_poly.pdbx_strand_id
1 'polypeptide(L)'
;MTTVPIVPTTNGDDNMMWMWLSSFPPTVTEDDIRAMVRECISFDAEETIDVKMLVKKDADISKLRAVSFKIGIDVKHEDAAMDEDICTMVKECLSVENDDPVVVKMLVKKGADIAKLSSVTFKVGVSRDYRDSSLDADNWPEGLAFREFIDMDKRPTVTSSGFSKRRTE
;
A
#
# COMPACT_ATOMS: atom_id res chain seq x y z
N MET A 1 -21.00 -9.02 -40.67
CA MET A 1 -21.07 -8.34 -39.36
C MET A 1 -20.48 -9.30 -38.34
N THR A 2 -19.24 -9.06 -37.92
CA THR A 2 -18.48 -10.00 -37.08
C THR A 2 -18.51 -9.50 -35.65
N THR A 3 -19.29 -10.16 -34.80
CA THR A 3 -19.38 -9.85 -33.37
C THR A 3 -18.13 -10.38 -32.69
N VAL A 4 -17.35 -9.47 -32.09
CA VAL A 4 -16.16 -9.81 -31.29
C VAL A 4 -16.64 -10.29 -29.91
N PRO A 5 -16.18 -11.45 -29.41
CA PRO A 5 -16.54 -11.91 -28.08
C PRO A 5 -15.88 -11.01 -27.03
N ILE A 6 -16.71 -10.48 -26.13
CA ILE A 6 -16.28 -9.81 -24.90
C ILE A 6 -15.77 -10.90 -23.97
N VAL A 7 -14.46 -10.91 -23.73
CA VAL A 7 -13.84 -11.77 -22.71
C VAL A 7 -14.17 -11.18 -21.35
N PRO A 8 -14.77 -11.93 -20.41
CA PRO A 8 -15.00 -11.44 -19.06
C PRO A 8 -13.65 -11.21 -18.37
N THR A 9 -13.38 -9.96 -17.99
CA THR A 9 -12.29 -9.60 -17.10
C THR A 9 -12.67 -10.12 -15.71
N THR A 10 -11.98 -11.16 -15.25
CA THR A 10 -12.23 -11.76 -13.93
C THR A 10 -11.88 -10.77 -12.83
N ASN A 11 -12.89 -10.41 -12.03
CA ASN A 11 -12.80 -9.64 -10.78
C ASN A 11 -11.91 -10.37 -9.74
N GLY A 12 -10.60 -10.14 -9.75
CA GLY A 12 -9.66 -10.73 -8.79
C GLY A 12 -8.62 -9.75 -8.22
N ASP A 13 -8.71 -8.45 -8.54
CA ASP A 13 -7.64 -7.48 -8.27
C ASP A 13 -7.81 -6.68 -6.97
N ASP A 14 -8.91 -6.87 -6.22
CA ASP A 14 -9.25 -6.02 -5.07
C ASP A 14 -8.41 -6.32 -3.80
N ASN A 15 -7.75 -7.49 -3.75
CA ASN A 15 -6.94 -7.90 -2.60
C ASN A 15 -5.43 -7.65 -2.78
N MET A 16 -5.00 -7.12 -3.94
CA MET A 16 -3.58 -6.89 -4.18
C MET A 16 -3.13 -5.53 -3.66
N MET A 17 -2.06 -5.51 -2.86
CA MET A 17 -1.33 -4.28 -2.58
C MET A 17 -0.52 -3.91 -3.82
N TRP A 18 -0.82 -2.75 -4.40
CA TRP A 18 -0.11 -2.25 -5.58
C TRP A 18 1.04 -1.31 -5.19
N MET A 19 2.23 -1.57 -5.71
CA MET A 19 3.41 -0.72 -5.57
C MET A 19 3.97 -0.34 -6.95
N TRP A 20 4.47 0.88 -7.07
CA TRP A 20 5.10 1.38 -8.29
C TRP A 20 6.59 1.57 -8.07
N LEU A 21 7.40 0.88 -8.88
CA LEU A 21 8.83 1.08 -8.92
C LEU A 21 9.21 1.71 -10.25
N SER A 22 10.10 2.70 -10.23
CA SER A 22 10.48 3.45 -11.44
C SER A 22 11.99 3.54 -11.58
N SER A 23 12.44 4.04 -12.73
CA SER A 23 13.85 4.36 -13.01
C SER A 23 14.77 3.14 -13.17
N PHE A 24 14.26 2.03 -13.70
CA PHE A 24 15.10 0.86 -14.04
C PHE A 24 15.67 0.99 -15.46
N PRO A 25 16.86 0.45 -15.73
CA PRO A 25 17.35 0.28 -17.09
C PRO A 25 16.35 -0.53 -17.95
N PRO A 26 16.24 -0.25 -19.25
CA PRO A 26 15.33 -0.98 -20.16
C PRO A 26 15.69 -2.47 -20.34
N THR A 27 16.86 -2.88 -19.84
CA THR A 27 17.32 -4.28 -19.83
C THR A 27 16.71 -5.10 -18.70
N VAL A 28 16.11 -4.45 -17.70
CA VAL A 28 15.47 -5.13 -16.56
C VAL A 28 14.15 -5.71 -17.01
N THR A 29 13.94 -7.00 -16.72
CA THR A 29 12.73 -7.74 -17.07
C THR A 29 11.77 -7.85 -15.90
N GLU A 30 10.53 -8.28 -16.15
CA GLU A 30 9.54 -8.54 -15.10
C GLU A 30 10.00 -9.68 -14.16
N ASP A 31 10.75 -10.66 -14.68
CA ASP A 31 11.30 -11.76 -13.88
C ASP A 31 12.38 -11.28 -12.91
N ASP A 32 13.25 -10.36 -13.34
CA ASP A 32 14.27 -9.74 -12.47
C ASP A 32 13.60 -8.98 -11.32
N ILE A 33 12.55 -8.22 -11.61
CA ILE A 33 11.78 -7.51 -10.59
C ILE A 33 11.06 -8.48 -9.67
N ARG A 34 10.47 -9.56 -10.20
CA ARG A 34 9.81 -10.58 -9.38
C ARG A 34 10.80 -11.26 -8.43
N ALA A 35 12.00 -11.59 -8.90
CA ALA A 35 13.06 -12.16 -8.08
C ALA A 35 13.52 -11.18 -6.99
N MET A 36 13.78 -9.92 -7.35
CA MET A 36 14.14 -8.86 -6.41
C MET A 36 13.07 -8.67 -5.32
N VAL A 37 11.80 -8.62 -5.70
CA VAL A 37 10.68 -8.47 -4.75
C VAL A 37 10.57 -9.68 -3.82
N ARG A 38 10.74 -10.90 -4.34
CA ARG A 38 10.76 -12.13 -3.52
C ARG A 38 11.88 -12.10 -2.48
N GLU A 39 13.08 -11.67 -2.87
CA GLU A 39 14.23 -11.57 -1.98
C GLU A 39 14.02 -10.48 -0.91
N CYS A 40 13.53 -9.30 -1.30
CA CYS A 40 13.32 -8.20 -0.37
C CYS A 40 12.20 -8.45 0.65
N ILE A 41 11.16 -9.21 0.27
CA ILE A 41 9.94 -9.35 1.07
C ILE A 41 9.81 -10.74 1.74
N SER A 42 10.73 -11.69 1.45
CA SER A 42 10.72 -13.05 2.03
C SER A 42 9.36 -13.74 1.83
N PHE A 43 8.91 -13.82 0.58
CA PHE A 43 7.66 -14.49 0.22
C PHE A 43 7.78 -16.01 0.24
N ASP A 44 6.72 -16.69 0.68
CA ASP A 44 6.59 -18.14 0.54
C ASP A 44 6.18 -18.49 -0.89
N ALA A 45 6.49 -19.73 -1.31
CA ALA A 45 6.37 -20.15 -2.70
C ALA A 45 4.94 -20.11 -3.28
N GLU A 46 3.91 -19.94 -2.44
CA GLU A 46 2.49 -19.92 -2.82
C GLU A 46 1.88 -18.52 -2.96
N GLU A 47 2.62 -17.45 -2.62
CA GLU A 47 2.14 -16.07 -2.78
C GLU A 47 2.31 -15.58 -4.23
N THR A 48 1.25 -14.98 -4.78
CA THR A 48 1.26 -14.51 -6.16
C THR A 48 1.77 -13.08 -6.24
N ILE A 49 2.79 -12.87 -7.06
CA ILE A 49 3.37 -11.55 -7.34
C ILE A 49 3.10 -11.25 -8.82
N ASP A 50 2.19 -10.32 -9.05
CA ASP A 50 1.96 -9.76 -10.37
C ASP A 50 2.97 -8.64 -10.62
N VAL A 51 3.64 -8.70 -11.77
CA VAL A 51 4.60 -7.67 -12.18
C VAL A 51 4.27 -7.30 -13.61
N LYS A 52 4.03 -6.01 -13.83
CA LYS A 52 3.72 -5.46 -15.13
C LYS A 52 4.64 -4.30 -15.46
N MET A 53 5.39 -4.43 -16.55
CA MET A 53 6.17 -3.33 -17.10
C MET A 53 5.25 -2.25 -17.66
N LEU A 54 5.46 -1.02 -17.21
CA LEU A 54 4.70 0.15 -17.63
C LEU A 54 5.42 0.83 -18.80
N VAL A 55 5.08 0.40 -20.00
CA VAL A 55 5.52 1.03 -21.26
C VAL A 55 4.31 1.45 -22.08
N LYS A 56 4.47 2.53 -22.87
CA LYS A 56 3.44 2.89 -23.85
C LYS A 56 3.28 1.73 -24.84
N LYS A 57 2.05 1.49 -25.26
CA LYS A 57 1.77 0.53 -26.33
C LYS A 57 2.62 0.89 -27.56
N ASP A 58 3.29 -0.12 -28.12
CA ASP A 58 4.19 0.01 -29.28
C ASP A 58 5.46 0.85 -29.04
N ALA A 59 5.81 1.14 -27.80
CA ALA A 59 7.09 1.77 -27.48
C ALA A 59 8.26 0.81 -27.70
N ASP A 60 9.31 1.31 -28.34
CA ASP A 60 10.58 0.61 -28.47
C ASP A 60 11.34 0.70 -27.14
N ILE A 61 11.31 -0.39 -26.36
CA ILE A 61 11.91 -0.48 -25.03
C ILE A 61 13.41 -0.14 -25.07
N SER A 62 14.11 -0.54 -26.14
CA SER A 62 15.55 -0.30 -26.29
C SER A 62 15.91 1.19 -26.45
N LYS A 63 14.95 2.04 -26.79
CA LYS A 63 15.13 3.50 -26.90
C LYS A 63 14.77 4.24 -25.61
N LEU A 64 14.22 3.56 -24.62
CA LEU A 64 13.84 4.18 -23.35
C LEU A 64 15.07 4.37 -22.47
N ARG A 65 15.19 5.54 -21.84
CA ARG A 65 16.23 5.80 -20.83
C ARG A 65 15.99 4.99 -19.56
N ALA A 66 14.73 4.76 -19.23
CA ALA A 66 14.32 3.96 -18.09
C ALA A 66 12.89 3.41 -18.29
N VAL A 67 12.59 2.34 -17.57
CA VAL A 67 11.26 1.73 -17.48
C VAL A 67 10.75 1.77 -16.03
N SER A 68 9.45 1.59 -15.88
CA SER A 68 8.78 1.50 -14.58
C SER A 68 7.97 0.21 -14.53
N PHE A 69 7.68 -0.26 -13.32
CA PHE A 69 6.93 -1.48 -13.07
C PHE A 69 5.81 -1.21 -12.09
N LYS A 70 4.65 -1.81 -12.36
CA LYS A 70 3.53 -1.94 -11.42
C LYS A 70 3.60 -3.35 -10.84
N ILE A 71 3.57 -3.44 -9.52
CA ILE A 71 3.75 -4.69 -8.79
C ILE A 71 2.52 -4.90 -7.92
N GLY A 72 1.81 -6.00 -8.14
CA GLY A 72 0.70 -6.45 -7.32
C GLY A 72 1.17 -7.56 -6.41
N ILE A 73 0.98 -7.39 -5.12
CA ILE A 73 1.29 -8.41 -4.11
C ILE A 73 -0.04 -8.89 -3.53
N ASP A 74 -0.33 -10.17 -3.70
CA ASP A 74 -1.45 -10.84 -3.03
C ASP A 74 -1.09 -11.05 -1.55
N VAL A 75 -1.50 -10.12 -0.70
CA VAL A 75 -1.28 -10.23 0.74
C VAL A 75 -2.35 -11.17 1.28
N LYS A 76 -2.07 -12.47 1.26
CA LYS A 76 -2.88 -13.42 2.03
C LYS A 76 -2.63 -13.14 3.50
N HIS A 77 -3.64 -12.62 4.19
CA HIS A 77 -3.61 -12.35 5.63
C HIS A 77 -3.42 -13.66 6.39
N GLU A 78 -2.18 -14.02 6.72
CA GLU A 78 -1.90 -15.26 7.46
C GLU A 78 -2.23 -15.15 8.97
N ASP A 79 -2.61 -13.96 9.46
CA ASP A 79 -3.04 -13.73 10.86
C ASP A 79 -4.44 -13.07 10.93
N ALA A 80 -5.36 -13.51 10.07
CA ALA A 80 -6.71 -12.94 9.95
C ALA A 80 -7.49 -12.86 11.28
N ALA A 81 -7.24 -13.76 12.24
CA ALA A 81 -7.93 -13.75 13.53
C ALA A 81 -7.57 -12.51 14.38
N MET A 82 -6.30 -12.12 14.44
CA MET A 82 -5.89 -10.92 15.19
C MET A 82 -6.29 -9.63 14.45
N ASP A 83 -6.27 -9.66 13.12
CA ASP A 83 -6.70 -8.54 12.29
C ASP A 83 -8.22 -8.28 12.44
N GLU A 84 -9.04 -9.33 12.57
CA GLU A 84 -10.49 -9.24 12.83
C GLU A 84 -10.81 -8.65 14.20
N ASP A 85 -10.10 -9.06 15.26
CA ASP A 85 -10.29 -8.52 16.61
C ASP A 85 -9.98 -7.01 16.65
N ILE A 86 -8.86 -6.60 16.05
CA ILE A 86 -8.48 -5.19 15.98
C ILE A 86 -9.44 -4.41 15.07
N CYS A 87 -9.89 -4.99 13.95
CA CYS A 87 -10.89 -4.36 13.09
C CYS A 87 -12.20 -4.12 13.83
N THR A 88 -12.67 -5.12 14.59
CA THR A 88 -13.87 -5.02 15.43
C THR A 88 -13.71 -3.93 16.48
N MET A 89 -12.58 -3.92 17.21
CA MET A 89 -12.28 -2.88 18.20
C MET A 89 -12.31 -1.47 17.57
N VAL A 90 -11.67 -1.27 16.41
CA VAL A 90 -11.66 0.03 15.71
C VAL A 90 -13.09 0.46 15.31
N LYS A 91 -13.90 -0.47 14.81
CA LYS A 91 -15.29 -0.19 14.43
C LYS A 91 -16.12 0.23 15.64
N GLU A 92 -15.97 -0.45 16.77
CA GLU A 92 -16.66 -0.11 18.01
C GLU A 92 -16.21 1.24 18.58
N CYS A 93 -14.89 1.47 18.67
CA CYS A 93 -14.30 2.71 19.19
C CYS A 93 -14.70 3.95 18.38
N LEU A 94 -14.76 3.83 17.05
CA LEU A 94 -15.06 4.96 16.17
C LEU A 94 -16.52 5.01 15.72
N SER A 95 -17.35 4.08 16.20
CA SER A 95 -18.75 3.92 15.78
C SER A 95 -18.88 3.88 14.25
N VAL A 96 -18.01 3.09 13.61
CA VAL A 96 -17.99 2.93 12.15
C VAL A 96 -19.20 2.10 11.72
N GLU A 97 -19.92 2.55 10.70
CA GLU A 97 -21.04 1.79 10.15
C GLU A 97 -20.52 0.50 9.50
N ASN A 98 -21.32 -0.58 9.51
CA ASN A 98 -20.85 -1.90 9.07
C ASN A 98 -20.35 -1.94 7.62
N ASP A 99 -20.83 -1.01 6.79
CA ASP A 99 -20.51 -0.91 5.37
C ASP A 99 -19.21 -0.12 5.10
N ASP A 100 -18.68 0.61 6.08
CA ASP A 100 -17.49 1.43 5.89
C ASP A 100 -16.20 0.58 6.03
N PRO A 101 -15.28 0.67 5.05
CA PRO A 101 -14.09 -0.17 5.03
C PRO A 101 -13.09 0.25 6.10
N VAL A 102 -12.72 -0.70 6.96
CA VAL A 102 -11.60 -0.59 7.89
C VAL A 102 -10.52 -1.57 7.46
N VAL A 103 -9.30 -1.07 7.24
CA VAL A 103 -8.16 -1.89 6.84
C VAL A 103 -7.18 -1.97 8.00
N VAL A 104 -6.93 -3.16 8.51
CA VAL A 104 -5.94 -3.40 9.57
C VAL A 104 -4.76 -4.15 8.97
N LYS A 105 -3.55 -3.72 9.33
CA LYS A 105 -2.32 -4.42 8.97
C LYS A 105 -1.38 -4.46 10.16
N MET A 106 -1.08 -5.65 10.66
CA MET A 106 -0.05 -5.85 11.66
C MET A 106 1.33 -5.47 11.11
N LEU A 107 2.08 -4.66 11.86
CA LEU A 107 3.44 -4.20 11.55
C LEU A 107 4.47 -5.01 12.32
N VAL A 108 4.49 -6.32 12.07
CA VAL A 108 5.48 -7.24 12.65
C VAL A 108 6.41 -7.74 11.56
N LYS A 109 7.69 -7.93 11.89
CA LYS A 109 8.65 -8.54 10.96
C LYS A 109 8.20 -9.98 10.70
N LYS A 110 8.05 -10.38 9.43
CA LYS A 110 7.69 -11.74 9.05
C LYS A 110 8.64 -12.76 9.72
N GLY A 111 8.09 -13.81 10.31
CA GLY A 111 8.82 -14.82 11.08
C GLY A 111 9.23 -14.41 12.50
N ALA A 112 8.85 -13.21 12.96
CA ALA A 112 8.96 -12.86 14.36
C ALA A 112 7.91 -13.62 15.18
N ASP A 113 8.34 -14.16 16.30
CA ASP A 113 7.46 -14.81 17.26
C ASP A 113 6.66 -13.75 18.03
N ILE A 114 5.38 -13.60 17.67
CA ILE A 114 4.47 -12.60 18.26
C ILE A 114 4.41 -12.74 19.78
N ALA A 115 4.47 -13.97 20.30
CA ALA A 115 4.42 -14.24 21.74
C ALA A 115 5.65 -13.71 22.51
N LYS A 116 6.74 -13.39 21.81
CA LYS A 116 7.97 -12.84 22.39
C LYS A 116 8.08 -11.32 22.25
N LEU A 117 7.14 -10.68 21.55
CA LEU A 117 7.13 -9.23 21.39
C LEU A 117 6.53 -8.57 22.64
N SER A 118 7.18 -7.53 23.15
CA SER A 118 6.65 -6.72 24.26
C SER A 118 5.52 -5.78 23.82
N SER A 119 5.39 -5.55 22.51
CA SER A 119 4.34 -4.75 21.90
C SER A 119 4.19 -5.12 20.43
N VAL A 120 2.97 -4.98 19.92
CA VAL A 120 2.64 -5.15 18.50
C VAL A 120 2.08 -3.82 18.01
N THR A 121 2.51 -3.38 16.84
CA THR A 121 2.00 -2.15 16.21
C THR A 121 1.09 -2.54 15.05
N PHE A 122 -0.03 -1.85 14.90
CA PHE A 122 -0.94 -2.03 13.78
C PHE A 122 -1.02 -0.73 12.97
N LYS A 123 -1.06 -0.87 11.65
CA LYS A 123 -1.46 0.21 10.74
C LYS A 123 -2.95 0.05 10.46
N VAL A 124 -3.72 1.04 10.86
CA VAL A 124 -5.17 1.07 10.68
C VAL A 124 -5.51 2.15 9.67
N GLY A 125 -6.23 1.78 8.61
CA GLY A 125 -6.81 2.68 7.62
C GLY A 125 -8.31 2.77 7.84
N VAL A 126 -8.80 3.99 8.04
CA VAL A 126 -10.23 4.33 8.17
C VAL A 126 -10.59 5.46 7.21
N SER A 127 -11.89 5.66 6.96
CA SER A 127 -12.35 6.84 6.19
C SER A 127 -11.86 8.14 6.86
N ARG A 128 -11.66 9.17 6.03
CA ARG A 128 -11.23 10.50 6.49
C ARG A 128 -12.25 11.14 7.42
N ASP A 129 -13.51 10.74 7.34
CA ASP A 129 -14.60 11.26 8.18
C ASP A 129 -14.40 10.88 9.66
N TYR A 130 -13.67 9.80 9.93
CA TYR A 130 -13.31 9.35 11.28
C TYR A 130 -11.98 9.94 11.77
N ARG A 131 -11.36 10.88 11.05
CA ARG A 131 -10.05 11.44 11.42
C ARG A 131 -10.07 12.04 12.82
N ASP A 132 -11.03 12.89 13.14
CA ASP A 132 -11.03 13.61 14.41
C ASP A 132 -11.32 12.64 15.57
N SER A 133 -12.27 11.72 15.38
CA SER A 133 -12.56 10.65 16.35
C SER A 133 -11.38 9.69 16.55
N SER A 134 -10.63 9.36 15.49
CA SER A 134 -9.47 8.47 15.60
C SER A 134 -8.26 9.10 16.29
N LEU A 135 -8.20 10.44 16.36
CA LEU A 135 -7.16 11.19 17.07
C LEU A 135 -7.57 11.58 18.49
N ASP A 136 -8.80 11.26 18.90
CA ASP A 136 -9.27 11.46 20.26
C ASP A 136 -8.88 10.28 21.14
N ALA A 137 -8.16 10.55 22.23
CA ALA A 137 -7.67 9.52 23.15
C ALA A 137 -8.80 8.84 23.92
N ASP A 138 -9.92 9.54 24.11
CA ASP A 138 -11.06 9.04 24.90
C ASP A 138 -11.84 7.93 24.17
N ASN A 139 -11.65 7.80 22.85
CA ASN A 139 -12.29 6.74 22.05
C ASN A 139 -11.53 5.41 22.10
N TRP A 140 -10.33 5.36 22.66
CA TRP A 140 -9.47 4.18 22.65
C TRP A 140 -9.33 3.55 24.05
N PRO A 141 -9.19 2.22 24.15
CA PRO A 141 -8.83 1.55 25.39
C PRO A 141 -7.57 2.12 26.04
N GLU A 142 -7.55 2.13 27.38
CA GLU A 142 -6.37 2.57 28.15
C GLU A 142 -5.13 1.76 27.77
N GLY A 143 -3.99 2.45 27.66
CA GLY A 143 -2.69 1.83 27.34
C GLY A 143 -2.38 1.72 25.85
N LEU A 144 -3.28 2.13 24.95
CA LEU A 144 -2.98 2.26 23.53
C LEU A 144 -2.25 3.57 23.22
N ALA A 145 -1.21 3.48 22.38
CA ALA A 145 -0.56 4.63 21.79
C ALA A 145 -0.92 4.71 20.30
N PHE A 146 -1.47 5.84 19.88
CA PHE A 146 -1.84 6.09 18.48
C PHE A 146 -1.19 7.38 17.97
N ARG A 147 -0.97 7.45 16.67
CA ARG A 147 -0.40 8.61 15.98
C ARG A 147 -0.89 8.65 14.54
N GLU A 148 -1.19 9.84 14.04
CA GLU A 148 -1.51 10.04 12.62
C GLU A 148 -0.33 9.59 11.74
N PHE A 149 -0.59 8.64 10.85
CA PHE A 149 0.38 8.23 9.84
C PHE A 149 0.28 9.19 8.65
N ILE A 150 1.12 10.22 8.64
CA ILE A 150 1.21 11.14 7.50
C ILE A 150 1.99 10.43 6.40
N ASP A 151 1.28 10.02 5.36
CA ASP A 151 1.89 9.49 4.15
C ASP A 151 2.75 10.57 3.48
N MET A 152 4.07 10.44 3.59
CA MET A 152 5.02 11.42 3.08
C MET A 152 5.09 11.47 1.54
N ASP A 153 4.40 10.55 0.85
CA ASP A 153 4.24 10.58 -0.61
C ASP A 153 3.31 11.70 -1.09
N LYS A 154 2.57 12.34 -0.18
CA LYS A 154 1.79 13.56 -0.44
C LYS A 154 2.49 14.82 0.06
N ARG A 155 3.78 15.01 -0.23
CA ARG A 155 4.33 16.37 -0.15
C ARG A 155 3.57 17.22 -1.18
N PRO A 156 2.88 18.31 -0.79
CA PRO A 156 2.44 19.28 -1.77
C PRO A 156 3.69 19.71 -2.52
N THR A 157 3.67 19.53 -3.84
CA THR A 157 4.70 20.07 -4.71
C THR A 157 4.77 21.55 -4.39
N VAL A 158 5.82 22.00 -3.72
CA VAL A 158 6.07 23.42 -3.50
C VAL A 158 6.17 24.00 -4.90
N THR A 159 5.08 24.61 -5.35
CA THR A 159 5.10 25.48 -6.52
C THR A 159 6.03 26.60 -6.12
N SER A 160 7.24 26.55 -6.67
CA SER A 160 8.21 27.64 -6.61
C SER A 160 7.62 28.83 -7.35
N SER A 161 6.70 29.54 -6.71
CA SER A 161 6.19 30.84 -7.14
C SER A 161 6.87 31.90 -6.28
N GLY A 162 7.98 32.41 -6.80
CA GLY A 162 8.33 33.82 -6.69
C GLY A 162 8.88 34.32 -5.35
N PHE A 163 10.12 33.95 -5.00
CA PHE A 163 10.94 34.82 -4.16
C PHE A 163 11.58 35.92 -5.03
N SER A 164 10.87 37.05 -5.16
CA SER A 164 11.45 38.29 -5.68
C SER A 164 12.51 38.81 -4.70
N LYS A 165 13.78 38.78 -5.13
CA LYS A 165 14.87 39.49 -4.46
C LYS A 165 14.57 41.00 -4.47
N ARG A 166 14.13 41.56 -3.35
CA ARG A 166 14.34 42.99 -3.09
C ARG A 166 15.75 43.16 -2.56
N ARG A 167 16.60 43.70 -3.43
CA ARG A 167 17.89 44.28 -3.09
C ARG A 167 17.61 45.75 -2.81
N THR A 168 17.65 46.16 -1.56
CA THR A 168 17.69 47.58 -1.20
C THR A 168 19.15 47.98 -1.06
N GLU A 169 19.45 49.12 -1.69
CA GLU A 169 20.73 49.83 -1.65
C GLU A 169 21.12 50.28 -0.24
#